data_AF-A0A7J9P0N6-F1
#
_entry.id   AF-A0A7J9P0N6-F1
#
_cell.length_a   1.000
_cell.length_b   1.000
_cell.length_c   1.000
_cell.angle_alpha   90.00
_cell.angle_beta   90.00
_cell.angle_gamma   90.00
#
_symmetry.space_group_name_H-M   'P 1'
#
loop_
_entity.id
_entity.type
_entity.pdbx_description
1 polymer ?
#
loop_
_entity_poly.entity_id
_entity_poly.type
_entity_poly.pdbx_seq_one_letter_code
_entity_poly.pdbx_strand_id
1 'polypeptide(L)' 'MNVKRTYSIDETVVKKFSEYCDERGLNMSKQIETFMKYVVEGPEVRPEYLEKLEEIRKGEFIPVKDFAKHYGLK' A
#
# COMPACT_ATOMS: atom_id res chain seq x y z
N MET A 1 -19.09 18.82 8.12
CA MET A 1 -20.15 17.86 8.53
C MET A 1 -19.57 16.94 9.59
N ASN A 2 -20.12 16.90 10.81
CA ASN A 2 -19.77 15.88 11.80
C ASN A 2 -20.61 14.63 11.50
N VAL A 3 -19.98 13.62 10.91
CA VAL A 3 -20.63 12.32 10.64
C VAL A 3 -20.67 11.55 11.96
N LYS A 4 -21.86 11.15 12.42
CA LYS A 4 -21.99 10.22 13.54
C LYS A 4 -21.49 8.85 13.10
N ARG A 5 -20.42 8.37 13.74
CA ARG A 5 -19.87 7.04 13.53
C ARG A 5 -20.45 6.11 14.58
N THR A 6 -21.39 5.27 14.19
CA THR A 6 -21.90 4.17 15.03
C THR A 6 -21.42 2.85 14.45
N TYR A 7 -20.24 2.41 14.89
CA TYR A 7 -19.73 1.07 14.64
C TYR A 7 -19.03 0.57 15.91
N SER A 8 -19.13 -0.73 16.16
CA SER A 8 -18.41 -1.40 17.23
C SER A 8 -17.26 -2.19 16.61
N ILE A 9 -16.06 -2.02 17.15
CA ILE A 9 -14.87 -2.79 16.78
C ILE A 9 -14.45 -3.54 18.03
N ASP A 10 -14.09 -4.81 17.86
CA ASP A 10 -13.56 -5.63 18.95
C ASP A 10 -12.34 -4.97 19.61
N GLU A 11 -12.33 -4.92 20.95
CA GLU A 11 -11.28 -4.23 21.71
C GLU A 11 -9.89 -4.82 21.47
N THR A 12 -9.80 -6.15 21.25
CA THR A 12 -8.51 -6.79 20.98
C THR A 12 -7.96 -6.38 19.61
N VAL A 13 -8.84 -6.14 18.63
CA VAL A 13 -8.48 -5.62 17.32
C VAL A 13 -8.03 -4.17 17.41
N VAL A 14 -8.78 -3.33 18.14
CA VAL A 14 -8.41 -1.92 18.38
C VAL A 14 -7.04 -1.83 19.04
N LYS A 15 -6.79 -2.64 20.08
CA LYS A 15 -5.51 -2.66 20.79
C LYS A 15 -4.34 -3.01 19.87
N LYS A 16 -4.45 -4.14 19.15
CA LYS A 16 -3.40 -4.58 18.22
C LYS A 16 -3.12 -3.56 17.12
N PHE A 17 -4.17 -2.91 16.61
CA PHE A 17 -4.00 -1.90 15.56
C PHE A 17 -3.39 -0.59 16.09
N SER A 18 -3.72 -0.21 17.32
CA SER A 18 -3.07 0.92 18.00
C SER A 18 -1.57 0.67 18.16
N GLU A 19 -1.19 -0.49 18.72
CA GLU A 19 0.21 -0.89 18.91
C GLU A 19 0.98 -0.87 17.57
N TYR A 20 0.38 -1.43 16.51
CA TYR A 20 0.94 -1.39 15.15
C TYR A 20 1.21 0.04 14.65
N CYS A 21 0.27 0.96 14.91
CA CYS A 21 0.40 2.37 14.51
C CYS A 21 1.49 3.08 15.30
N ASP A 22 1.52 2.86 16.62
CA ASP A 22 2.48 3.50 17.54
C ASP A 22 3.92 3.07 17.21
N GLU A 23 4.17 1.78 16.98
CA GLU A 23 5.47 1.23 16.56
C GLU A 23 6.02 1.88 15.27
N ARG A 24 5.14 2.38 14.41
CA ARG A 24 5.48 2.93 13.08
C ARG A 24 5.35 4.45 13.02
N GLY A 25 5.04 5.11 14.14
CA GLY A 25 4.78 6.54 14.18
C GLY A 25 3.59 6.98 13.32
N LEU A 26 2.60 6.10 13.15
CA LEU A 26 1.42 6.35 12.32
C LEU A 26 0.27 6.91 13.17
N ASN A 27 -0.47 7.86 12.60
CA ASN A 27 -1.71 8.33 13.22
C ASN A 27 -2.85 7.34 12.95
N MET A 28 -3.35 6.68 13.99
CA MET A 28 -4.39 5.66 13.90
C MET A 28 -5.67 6.13 13.19
N SER A 29 -6.17 7.33 13.52
CA SER A 29 -7.37 7.90 12.88
C SER A 29 -7.18 8.10 11.38
N LYS A 30 -6.00 8.55 10.96
CA LYS A 30 -5.64 8.71 9.55
C LYS A 30 -5.54 7.36 8.85
N GLN A 31 -5.06 6.32 9.51
CA GLN A 31 -5.01 4.96 8.94
C GLN A 31 -6.41 4.38 8.75
N ILE A 32 -7.31 4.56 9.71
CA ILE A 32 -8.72 4.16 9.56
C ILE A 32 -9.36 4.89 8.38
N GLU A 33 -9.14 6.20 8.25
CA GLU A 33 -9.64 6.98 7.12
C GLU A 33 -9.06 6.50 5.79
N THR A 34 -7.75 6.25 5.73
CA THR A 34 -7.05 5.74 4.54
C THR A 34 -7.60 4.37 4.14
N PHE A 35 -7.82 3.49 5.11
CA PHE A 35 -8.42 2.19 4.88
C PHE A 35 -9.84 2.31 4.30
N MET A 36 -10.68 3.16 4.89
CA MET A 36 -12.04 3.39 4.37
C MET A 36 -12.02 3.94 2.93
N LYS A 37 -11.12 4.88 2.62
CA LYS A 37 -10.94 5.38 1.24
C LYS A 37 -10.50 4.26 0.30
N TYR A 38 -9.50 3.47 0.68
CA TYR A 38 -9.01 2.34 -0.11
C TYR A 38 -10.11 1.31 -0.42
N VAL A 39 -10.97 1.00 0.56
CA VAL A 39 -12.06 0.03 0.36
C VAL A 39 -13.15 0.57 -0.57
N VAL A 40 -13.47 1.87 -0.49
CA VAL A 40 -14.56 2.49 -1.27
C VAL A 40 -14.12 2.88 -2.68
N GLU A 41 -12.93 3.46 -2.80
CA GLU A 41 -12.40 4.07 -4.03
C GLU A 41 -11.45 3.12 -4.77
N GLY A 42 -11.01 2.04 -4.12
CA GLY A 42 -9.94 1.17 -4.61
C GLY A 42 -8.55 1.77 -4.34
N PRO A 43 -7.47 1.05 -4.74
CA PRO A 43 -6.13 1.63 -4.70
C PRO A 43 -6.09 2.88 -5.57
N GLU A 44 -5.70 4.00 -4.98
CA GLU A 44 -5.35 5.20 -5.75
C GLU A 44 -4.05 4.91 -6.51
N VAL A 45 -4.19 4.40 -7.74
CA VAL A 45 -3.05 4.12 -8.59
C VAL A 45 -2.52 5.46 -9.09
N ARG A 46 -1.34 5.86 -8.61
CA ARG A 46 -0.70 7.08 -9.11
C ARG A 46 -0.49 6.94 -10.62
N PRO A 47 -0.88 7.93 -11.44
CA PRO A 47 -0.72 7.86 -12.90
C PRO A 47 0.70 7.51 -13.34
N GLU A 48 1.71 8.02 -12.63
CA GLU A 48 3.13 7.72 -12.87
C GLU A 48 3.46 6.22 -12.83
N TYR A 49 2.80 5.43 -11.96
CA TYR A 49 3.02 3.99 -11.91
C TYR A 49 2.41 3.28 -13.11
N LEU A 50 1.27 3.76 -13.63
CA LEU A 50 0.67 3.22 -14.84
C LEU A 50 1.55 3.52 -16.06
N GLU A 51 2.11 4.73 -16.14
CA GLU A 51 3.05 5.12 -17.19
C GLU A 51 4.28 4.21 -17.20
N LYS A 52 4.92 4.01 -16.04
CA LYS A 52 6.07 3.09 -15.90
C LYS A 52 5.72 1.65 -16.29
N LEU A 53 4.54 1.17 -15.91
CA LEU A 53 4.09 -0.18 -16.30
C LEU A 53 3.88 -0.30 -17.82
N GLU A 54 3.36 0.73 -18.47
CA GLU A 54 3.21 0.77 -19.93
C GLU A 54 4.56 0.81 -20.65
N GLU A 55 5.54 1.55 -20.13
CA GLU A 55 6.90 1.53 -20.66
C GLU A 55 7.54 0.14 -20.54
N ILE A 56 7.41 -0.49 -19.37
CA ILE A 56 7.89 -1.85 -19.14
C ILE A 56 7.21 -2.82 -20.12
N ARG A 57 5.89 -2.77 -20.28
CA ARG A 57 5.15 -3.67 -21.20
C ARG A 57 5.59 -3.57 -22.66
N LYS A 58 6.06 -2.41 -23.09
CA LYS A 58 6.57 -2.15 -24.45
C LYS A 58 8.05 -2.54 -24.62
N GLY A 59 8.75 -2.85 -23.53
CA GLY A 59 10.15 -3.22 -23.55
C GLY A 59 10.39 -4.57 -24.25
N GLU A 60 11.50 -4.66 -24.98
CA GLU A 60 12.01 -5.93 -25.49
C GLU A 60 12.83 -6.61 -24.39
N PHE A 61 12.27 -7.64 -23.76
CA PHE A 61 12.92 -8.37 -22.69
C PHE A 61 13.77 -9.52 -23.23
N ILE A 62 15.01 -9.60 -22.76
CA ILE A 62 15.88 -10.75 -23.00
C ILE A 62 15.77 -11.76 -21.84
N PRO A 63 15.77 -13.07 -22.12
CA PRO A 63 15.81 -14.07 -21.07
C PRO A 63 17.18 -14.08 -20.41
N VAL A 64 17.24 -13.73 -19.12
CA VAL A 64 18.46 -13.74 -18.32
C VAL A 64 18.50 -15.01 -17.46
N LYS A 65 19.41 -15.94 -17.78
CA LYS A 65 19.56 -17.23 -17.05
C LYS A 65 20.17 -17.08 -15.66
N ASP A 66 21.03 -16.09 -15.47
CA ASP A 66 21.71 -15.79 -14.21
C ASP A 66 21.78 -14.27 -14.07
N PHE A 67 20.89 -13.73 -13.23
CA PHE A 67 20.71 -12.29 -13.07
C PHE A 67 21.94 -11.64 -12.42
N ALA A 68 22.52 -12.29 -11.41
CA ALA A 68 23.68 -11.77 -10.70
C ALA A 68 24.90 -11.70 -11.63
N LYS A 69 25.13 -12.75 -12.42
CA LYS A 69 26.20 -12.75 -13.43
C LYS A 69 25.96 -11.72 -14.53
N HIS A 70 24.72 -11.58 -15.01
CA HIS A 70 24.40 -10.66 -16.10
C HIS A 70 24.54 -9.18 -15.71
N TYR A 71 24.20 -8.83 -14.47
CA TYR A 71 24.28 -7.46 -13.95
C TYR A 71 25.46 -7.19 -13.01
N GLY A 72 26.36 -8.16 -12.83
CA GLY A 72 27.58 -8.00 -12.01
C GLY A 72 27.31 -7.76 -10.52
N LEU A 73 26.20 -8.29 -9.99
CA LEU A 73 25.86 -8.19 -8.58
C LEU A 73 26.77 -9.13 -7.77
N LYS A 74 27.36 -8.60 -6.70
CA LYS A 74 28.25 -9.34 -5.79
C LYS A 74 27.48 -10.21 -4.79
#